data_AF-H6QV33-F1
#
_entry.id   AF-H6QV33-F1
#
_cell.length_a   1.000
_cell.length_b   1.000
_cell.length_c   1.000
_cell.angle_alpha   90.00
_cell.angle_beta   90.00
_cell.angle_gamma   90.00
#
_symmetry.space_group_name_H-M   'P 1'
#
loop_
_entity.id
_entity.type
_entity.pdbx_description
1 polymer ?
#
loop_
_entity_poly.entity_id
_entity_poly.type
_entity_poly.pdbx_seq_one_letter_code
_entity_poly.pdbx_strand_id
1 'polypeptide(L)'
;MTGKDLGVINEVYTSKVEAHGSLFLKLTETKPAPEKKFITFPAEQAEIIGSAQIRTTSRGVKVVSNLQADGKSALRWNNVPGSTSGWTLVKFDYINAELSPGNMDDSKLNFKHTSIVINGNNESPFYADMPITGLTWDDMAEGFLVSLPLKPGNENTILIRGEAGQPAPDFHLLSVEQTE
;
A
#
# COMPACT_ATOMS: atom_id res chain seq x y z
N MET A 1 32.63 -2.95 7.49
CA MET A 1 32.22 -2.99 6.06
C MET A 1 33.39 -3.52 5.26
N THR A 2 33.18 -4.48 4.37
CA THR A 2 34.29 -5.10 3.62
C THR A 2 34.77 -4.22 2.46
N GLY A 3 33.95 -3.25 1.99
CA GLY A 3 34.27 -2.39 0.85
C GLY A 3 34.46 -3.16 -0.46
N LYS A 4 34.06 -4.44 -0.48
CA LYS A 4 34.28 -5.33 -1.62
C LYS A 4 33.41 -4.89 -2.78
N ASP A 5 34.05 -4.57 -3.90
CA ASP A 5 33.37 -4.39 -5.17
C ASP A 5 32.79 -5.74 -5.63
N LEU A 6 31.48 -5.75 -5.90
CA LEU A 6 30.75 -6.92 -6.38
C LEU A 6 30.71 -7.00 -7.91
N GLY A 7 31.27 -6.00 -8.60
CA GLY A 7 31.22 -5.87 -10.05
C GLY A 7 29.83 -5.49 -10.56
N VAL A 8 29.66 -5.63 -11.87
CA VAL A 8 28.39 -5.31 -12.54
C VAL A 8 27.36 -6.42 -12.27
N ILE A 9 26.21 -6.02 -11.72
CA ILE A 9 25.06 -6.89 -11.50
C ILE A 9 23.95 -6.43 -12.45
N ASN A 10 23.58 -7.29 -13.40
CA ASN A 10 22.64 -6.92 -14.45
C ASN A 10 21.16 -7.13 -14.08
N GLU A 11 20.86 -7.99 -13.11
CA GLU A 11 19.47 -8.33 -12.74
C GLU A 11 19.28 -8.44 -11.22
N VAL A 12 19.80 -9.50 -10.61
CA VAL A 12 19.52 -9.81 -9.19
C VAL A 12 20.82 -10.04 -8.42
N TYR A 13 20.89 -9.42 -7.23
CA TYR A 13 21.89 -9.74 -6.21
C TYR A 13 21.21 -10.44 -5.04
N THR A 14 21.59 -11.70 -4.79
CA THR A 14 21.11 -12.47 -3.64
C THR A 14 22.24 -12.61 -2.63
N SER A 15 21.96 -12.32 -1.35
CA SER A 15 22.92 -12.49 -0.26
C SER A 15 22.23 -13.05 0.98
N LYS A 16 22.95 -13.87 1.74
CA LYS A 16 22.50 -14.38 3.03
C LYS A 16 23.01 -13.45 4.13
N VAL A 17 22.08 -12.82 4.86
CA VAL A 17 22.39 -12.02 6.04
C VAL A 17 22.12 -12.89 7.27
N GLU A 18 23.17 -13.20 8.04
CA GLU A 18 23.05 -13.99 9.26
C GLU A 18 22.25 -13.25 10.34
N ALA A 19 21.83 -13.96 11.39
CA ALA A 19 21.12 -13.37 12.53
C ALA A 19 21.91 -12.19 13.13
N HIS A 20 21.22 -11.07 13.34
CA HIS A 20 21.81 -9.78 13.78
C HIS A 20 22.86 -9.19 12.82
N GLY A 21 22.94 -9.69 11.59
CA GLY A 21 23.77 -9.15 10.53
C GLY A 21 23.16 -7.90 9.90
N SER A 22 24.02 -7.09 9.26
CA SER A 22 23.59 -5.97 8.41
C SER A 22 24.33 -6.03 7.08
N LEU A 23 23.65 -5.62 6.01
CA LEU A 23 24.19 -5.53 4.66
C LEU A 23 24.01 -4.10 4.15
N PHE A 24 25.12 -3.46 3.80
CA PHE A 24 25.12 -2.14 3.16
C PHE A 24 25.55 -2.32 1.71
N LEU A 25 24.71 -1.86 0.79
CA LEU A 25 24.99 -1.86 -0.64
C LEU A 25 25.07 -0.42 -1.15
N LYS A 26 26.10 -0.12 -1.91
CA LYS A 26 26.21 1.13 -2.67
C LYS A 26 26.04 0.78 -4.14
N LEU A 27 24.96 1.25 -4.74
CA LEU A 27 24.72 1.12 -6.17
C LEU A 27 25.37 2.31 -6.88
N THR A 28 26.20 2.04 -7.89
CA THR A 28 26.85 3.05 -8.74
C THR A 28 26.60 2.72 -10.19
N GLU A 29 26.68 3.72 -11.08
CA GLU A 29 26.49 3.54 -12.52
C GLU A 29 25.15 2.88 -12.89
N THR A 30 24.10 3.22 -12.13
CA THR A 30 22.77 2.68 -12.35
C THR A 30 22.16 3.20 -13.65
N LYS A 31 21.38 2.34 -14.29
CA LYS A 31 20.48 2.76 -15.37
C LYS A 31 19.09 3.00 -14.76
N PRO A 32 18.36 4.05 -15.18
CA PRO A 32 16.97 4.20 -14.81
C PRO A 32 16.19 2.92 -15.15
N ALA A 33 15.38 2.44 -14.22
CA ALA A 33 14.44 1.37 -14.52
C ALA A 33 13.46 1.86 -15.60
N PRO A 34 12.96 0.98 -16.48
CA PRO A 34 11.86 1.32 -17.37
C PRO A 34 10.68 1.90 -16.59
N GLU A 35 10.03 2.90 -17.15
CA GLU A 35 8.84 3.48 -16.52
C GLU A 35 7.73 2.43 -16.42
N LYS A 36 7.23 2.23 -15.20
CA LYS A 36 6.14 1.30 -14.94
C LYS A 36 4.83 1.93 -15.36
N LYS A 37 4.02 1.20 -16.14
CA LYS A 37 2.66 1.61 -16.50
C LYS A 37 1.68 1.08 -15.46
N PHE A 38 0.69 1.89 -15.13
CA PHE A 38 -0.34 1.51 -14.17
C PHE A 38 -1.74 1.71 -14.74
N ILE A 39 -2.66 0.80 -14.43
CA ILE A 39 -4.11 1.01 -14.57
C ILE A 39 -4.64 1.49 -13.24
N THR A 40 -5.47 2.54 -13.25
CA THR A 40 -6.02 3.17 -12.04
C THR A 40 -7.49 2.86 -11.86
N PHE A 41 -7.86 2.59 -10.61
CA PHE A 41 -9.20 2.29 -10.11
C PHE A 41 -9.55 3.30 -9.01
N PRO A 42 -10.40 4.30 -9.31
CA PRO A 42 -10.88 5.23 -8.30
C PRO A 42 -11.66 4.52 -7.19
N ALA A 43 -11.55 5.02 -5.96
CA ALA A 43 -12.30 4.48 -4.82
C ALA A 43 -13.82 4.62 -5.00
N GLU A 44 -14.29 5.56 -5.84
CA GLU A 44 -15.70 5.69 -6.22
C GLU A 44 -16.26 4.49 -7.01
N GLN A 45 -15.39 3.74 -7.69
CA GLN A 45 -15.78 2.55 -8.46
C GLN A 45 -15.73 1.27 -7.62
N ALA A 46 -15.17 1.37 -6.42
CA ALA A 46 -15.11 0.27 -5.49
C ALA A 46 -16.44 0.08 -4.78
N GLU A 47 -16.64 -1.13 -4.27
CA GLU A 47 -17.76 -1.45 -3.42
C GLU A 47 -17.50 -0.95 -1.99
N ILE A 48 -18.49 -0.22 -1.46
CA ILE A 48 -18.47 0.33 -0.12
C ILE A 48 -19.25 -0.61 0.80
N ILE A 49 -18.59 -1.11 1.84
CA ILE A 49 -19.15 -2.12 2.76
C ILE A 49 -19.39 -1.50 4.13
N GLY A 50 -20.55 -1.81 4.72
CA GLY A 50 -20.91 -1.37 6.06
C GLY A 50 -21.14 0.14 6.14
N SER A 51 -20.51 0.80 7.12
CA SER A 51 -20.63 2.24 7.34
C SER A 51 -19.53 3.09 6.68
N ALA A 52 -18.70 2.49 5.82
CA ALA A 52 -17.76 3.24 5.00
C ALA A 52 -18.51 4.24 4.11
N GLN A 53 -17.89 5.37 3.78
CA GLN A 53 -18.57 6.43 3.03
C GLN A 53 -17.61 7.21 2.15
N ILE A 54 -18.13 7.72 1.04
CA ILE A 54 -17.39 8.66 0.18
C ILE A 54 -17.47 10.04 0.81
N ARG A 55 -16.31 10.64 1.06
CA ARG A 55 -16.11 12.03 1.47
C ARG A 55 -15.46 12.79 0.32
N THR A 56 -15.83 14.07 0.16
CA THR A 56 -15.11 15.00 -0.72
C THR A 56 -14.20 15.88 0.13
N THR A 57 -12.91 15.95 -0.22
CA THR A 57 -11.93 16.84 0.43
C THR A 57 -12.21 18.30 0.09
N SER A 58 -11.56 19.24 0.79
CA SER A 58 -11.68 20.67 0.46
C SER A 58 -11.22 21.01 -0.97
N ARG A 59 -10.40 20.14 -1.57
CA ARG A 59 -9.89 20.25 -2.94
C ARG A 59 -10.76 19.54 -3.99
N GLY A 60 -11.92 19.01 -3.59
CA GLY A 60 -12.83 18.31 -4.51
C GLY A 60 -12.44 16.86 -4.83
N VAL A 61 -11.44 16.30 -4.15
CA VAL A 61 -11.02 14.90 -4.32
C VAL A 61 -11.95 14.00 -3.52
N LYS A 62 -12.44 12.93 -4.13
CA LYS A 62 -13.30 11.95 -3.46
C LYS A 62 -12.48 10.80 -2.90
N VAL A 63 -12.65 10.54 -1.61
CA VAL A 63 -11.99 9.46 -0.88
C VAL A 63 -13.03 8.63 -0.14
N VAL A 64 -12.75 7.35 0.08
CA VAL A 64 -13.57 6.52 0.96
C VAL A 64 -12.97 6.54 2.35
N SER A 65 -13.78 6.89 3.33
CA SER A 65 -13.42 7.05 4.72
C SER A 65 -14.20 6.10 5.63
N ASN A 66 -13.91 6.19 6.93
CA ASN A 66 -14.55 5.38 7.96
C ASN A 66 -14.37 3.87 7.74
N LEU A 67 -13.15 3.45 7.39
CA LEU A 67 -12.77 2.05 7.20
C LEU A 67 -12.38 1.44 8.54
N GLN A 68 -13.30 0.74 9.20
CA GLN A 68 -13.14 0.26 10.57
C GLN A 68 -12.41 -1.07 10.63
N ALA A 69 -11.92 -1.41 11.83
CA ALA A 69 -11.29 -2.69 12.09
C ALA A 69 -12.25 -3.88 11.86
N ASP A 70 -11.65 -5.05 11.58
CA ASP A 70 -12.32 -6.36 11.49
C ASP A 70 -13.42 -6.44 10.43
N GLY A 71 -13.42 -5.51 9.46
CA GLY A 71 -14.34 -5.53 8.32
C GLY A 71 -15.74 -5.01 8.64
N LYS A 72 -15.93 -4.34 9.80
CA LYS A 72 -17.18 -3.64 10.13
C LYS A 72 -17.58 -2.61 9.06
N SER A 73 -16.57 -1.96 8.49
CA SER A 73 -16.69 -1.17 7.27
C SER A 73 -15.39 -1.28 6.47
N ALA A 74 -15.54 -1.39 5.16
CA ALA A 74 -14.43 -1.73 4.28
C ALA A 74 -14.64 -1.16 2.88
N LEU A 75 -13.56 -1.15 2.11
CA LEU A 75 -13.53 -0.77 0.71
C LEU A 75 -13.08 -1.97 -0.12
N ARG A 76 -13.82 -2.37 -1.15
CA ARG A 76 -13.44 -3.49 -2.02
C ARG A 76 -13.37 -3.09 -3.48
N TRP A 77 -12.17 -3.15 -4.07
CA TRP A 77 -12.02 -3.15 -5.52
C TRP A 77 -12.21 -4.54 -6.07
N ASN A 78 -13.01 -4.63 -7.13
CA ASN A 78 -13.28 -5.85 -7.88
C ASN A 78 -12.62 -5.74 -9.26
N ASN A 79 -12.46 -6.88 -9.92
CA ASN A 79 -11.90 -6.99 -11.27
C ASN A 79 -10.48 -6.42 -11.39
N VAL A 80 -9.66 -6.63 -10.35
CA VAL A 80 -8.30 -6.13 -10.30
C VAL A 80 -7.37 -7.06 -11.09
N PRO A 81 -6.57 -6.53 -12.05
CA PRO A 81 -5.62 -7.33 -12.80
C PRO A 81 -4.49 -7.83 -11.90
N GLY A 82 -3.95 -9.01 -12.19
CA GLY A 82 -2.73 -9.53 -11.59
C GLY A 82 -1.70 -9.92 -12.65
N SER A 83 -0.43 -9.96 -12.24
CA SER A 83 0.69 -10.33 -13.10
C SER A 83 0.81 -11.84 -13.28
N THR A 84 1.46 -12.27 -14.36
CA THR A 84 1.76 -13.69 -14.63
C THR A 84 2.71 -14.30 -13.59
N SER A 85 3.54 -13.48 -12.94
CA SER A 85 4.46 -13.90 -11.88
C SER A 85 3.78 -14.14 -10.53
N GLY A 86 2.52 -13.76 -10.38
CA GLY A 86 1.74 -13.86 -9.15
C GLY A 86 2.02 -12.73 -8.16
N TRP A 87 3.15 -12.03 -8.21
CA TRP A 87 3.41 -10.82 -7.42
C TRP A 87 3.22 -9.59 -8.28
N THR A 88 2.34 -8.69 -7.85
CA THR A 88 1.95 -7.51 -8.62
C THR A 88 2.17 -6.27 -7.79
N LEU A 89 2.82 -5.27 -8.38
CA LEU A 89 3.01 -3.99 -7.73
C LEU A 89 1.70 -3.20 -7.78
N VAL A 90 1.21 -2.83 -6.61
CA VAL A 90 0.01 -2.03 -6.41
C VAL A 90 0.41 -0.72 -5.75
N LYS A 91 -0.22 0.35 -6.20
CA LYS A 91 0.05 1.73 -5.80
C LYS A 91 -1.24 2.32 -5.20
N PHE A 92 -1.15 2.85 -3.99
CA PHE A 92 -2.27 3.47 -3.29
C PHE A 92 -2.06 4.97 -3.15
N ASP A 93 -3.13 5.72 -3.34
CA ASP A 93 -3.21 7.13 -2.97
C ASP A 93 -4.19 7.25 -1.81
N TYR A 94 -3.73 7.81 -0.70
CA TYR A 94 -4.45 7.75 0.57
C TYR A 94 -4.20 8.98 1.44
N ILE A 95 -5.04 9.18 2.46
CA ILE A 95 -4.93 10.24 3.46
C ILE A 95 -4.94 9.60 4.85
N ASN A 96 -3.90 9.90 5.63
CA ASN A 96 -3.84 9.59 7.05
C ASN A 96 -3.41 10.86 7.80
N ALA A 97 -4.32 11.44 8.60
CA ALA A 97 -4.02 12.59 9.44
C ALA A 97 -4.29 12.29 10.93
N GLU A 98 -4.27 11.01 11.31
CA GLU A 98 -4.42 10.65 12.72
C GLU A 98 -3.12 10.93 13.49
N LEU A 99 -3.22 11.78 14.50
CA LEU A 99 -2.14 12.09 15.42
C LEU A 99 -2.21 11.17 16.64
N SER A 100 -1.06 10.92 17.25
CA SER A 100 -0.94 10.04 18.43
C SER A 100 -1.86 10.54 19.56
N PRO A 101 -2.71 9.67 20.12
CA PRO A 101 -3.49 10.03 21.29
C PRO A 101 -2.57 10.22 22.51
N GLY A 102 -2.34 11.48 22.89
CA GLY A 102 -1.65 11.85 24.12
C GLY A 102 -0.15 12.03 23.99
N ASN A 103 0.32 13.14 24.57
CA ASN A 103 1.70 13.48 24.95
C ASN A 103 2.52 14.33 23.96
N MET A 104 2.03 14.68 22.76
CA MET A 104 2.85 15.35 21.74
C MET A 104 4.17 14.60 21.46
N ASP A 105 4.15 13.28 21.66
CA ASP A 105 5.30 12.42 21.42
C ASP A 105 5.33 12.03 19.94
N ASP A 106 5.81 12.97 19.13
CA ASP A 106 5.99 12.79 17.68
C ASP A 106 7.07 11.74 17.33
N SER A 107 7.72 11.14 18.34
CA SER A 107 8.64 10.01 18.13
C SER A 107 7.94 8.71 17.76
N LYS A 108 6.64 8.60 18.06
CA LYS A 108 5.79 7.50 17.59
C LYS A 108 5.27 7.86 16.21
N LEU A 109 5.89 7.28 15.19
CA LEU A 109 5.38 7.34 13.82
C LEU A 109 3.93 6.81 13.83
N ASN A 110 2.97 7.71 13.61
CA ASN A 110 1.56 7.38 13.59
C ASN A 110 1.23 6.70 12.26
N PHE A 111 1.43 5.39 12.24
CA PHE A 111 1.03 4.53 11.15
C PHE A 111 -0.38 4.01 11.39
N LYS A 112 -1.13 3.91 10.30
CA LYS A 112 -2.37 3.14 10.27
C LYS A 112 -2.04 1.73 9.79
N HIS A 113 -2.08 0.76 10.69
CA HIS A 113 -1.88 -0.64 10.34
C HIS A 113 -3.10 -1.13 9.54
N THR A 114 -2.90 -1.38 8.25
CA THR A 114 -3.99 -1.62 7.29
C THR A 114 -3.97 -3.05 6.81
N SER A 115 -5.12 -3.72 6.89
CA SER A 115 -5.34 -5.08 6.40
C SER A 115 -5.80 -5.05 4.94
N ILE A 116 -5.09 -5.78 4.09
CA ILE A 116 -5.30 -5.93 2.66
C ILE A 116 -5.68 -7.40 2.40
N VAL A 117 -6.97 -7.65 2.25
CA VAL A 117 -7.52 -8.99 1.99
C VAL A 117 -7.63 -9.21 0.49
N ILE A 118 -6.93 -10.23 -0.01
CA ILE A 118 -6.90 -10.57 -1.43
C ILE A 118 -7.81 -11.77 -1.66
N ASN A 119 -8.69 -11.68 -2.66
CA ASN A 119 -9.54 -12.80 -3.10
C ASN A 119 -10.35 -13.45 -1.95
N GLY A 120 -10.79 -12.63 -1.00
CA GLY A 120 -11.58 -13.08 0.17
C GLY A 120 -10.81 -13.88 1.22
N ASN A 121 -9.48 -14.02 1.12
CA ASN A 121 -8.67 -14.74 2.10
C ASN A 121 -8.50 -13.93 3.40
N ASN A 122 -9.48 -14.05 4.28
CA ASN A 122 -9.50 -13.36 5.58
C ASN A 122 -8.56 -13.99 6.63
N GLU A 123 -8.10 -15.22 6.40
CA GLU A 123 -7.24 -15.96 7.35
C GLU A 123 -5.78 -15.53 7.26
N SER A 124 -5.36 -14.96 6.13
CA SER A 124 -3.99 -14.49 5.90
C SER A 124 -3.98 -13.19 5.09
N PRO A 125 -4.48 -12.09 5.67
CA PRO A 125 -4.40 -10.78 5.02
C PRO A 125 -2.94 -10.32 4.90
N PHE A 126 -2.69 -9.47 3.91
CA PHE A 126 -1.47 -8.70 3.82
C PHE A 126 -1.59 -7.44 4.67
N TYR A 127 -0.48 -7.00 5.24
CA TYR A 127 -0.46 -5.81 6.07
C TYR A 127 0.45 -4.75 5.47
N ALA A 128 0.01 -3.50 5.57
CA ALA A 128 0.81 -2.33 5.25
C ALA A 128 0.67 -1.28 6.35
N ASP A 129 1.81 -0.79 6.84
CA ASP A 129 1.87 0.34 7.75
C ASP A 129 1.86 1.63 6.92
N MET A 130 0.73 2.34 6.97
CA MET A 130 0.53 3.54 6.16
C MET A 130 0.82 4.81 6.99
N PRO A 131 1.94 5.51 6.75
CA PRO A 131 2.33 6.68 7.53
C PRO A 131 1.35 7.84 7.40
N ILE A 132 1.44 8.77 8.36
CA ILE A 132 0.80 10.07 8.28
C ILE A 132 1.20 10.78 6.98
N THR A 133 0.22 11.37 6.30
CA THR A 133 0.37 12.02 5.00
C THR A 133 0.45 13.55 5.12
N GLY A 134 0.06 14.10 6.26
CA GLY A 134 0.13 15.51 6.60
C GLY A 134 -0.62 15.81 7.90
N LEU A 135 -0.92 17.09 8.13
CA LEU A 135 -1.60 17.53 9.36
C LEU A 135 -3.12 17.62 9.19
N THR A 136 -3.61 17.50 7.97
CA THR A 136 -5.04 17.64 7.65
C THR A 136 -5.56 16.43 6.88
N TRP A 137 -6.85 16.16 7.02
CA TRP A 137 -7.57 15.16 6.21
C TRP A 137 -7.75 15.61 4.73
N ASP A 138 -6.96 16.56 4.25
CA ASP A 138 -6.85 16.97 2.85
C ASP A 138 -5.44 16.72 2.27
N ASP A 139 -4.46 16.36 3.12
CA ASP A 139 -3.09 16.08 2.69
C ASP A 139 -2.98 14.62 2.24
N MET A 140 -2.82 14.40 0.93
CA MET A 140 -2.78 13.08 0.32
C MET A 140 -1.35 12.63 0.07
N ALA A 141 -1.02 11.39 0.44
CA ALA A 141 0.14 10.71 -0.09
C ALA A 141 -0.24 10.04 -1.41
N GLU A 142 0.50 10.38 -2.46
CA GLU A 142 0.36 9.80 -3.79
C GLU A 142 1.48 8.78 -4.00
N GLY A 143 1.12 7.60 -4.49
CA GLY A 143 2.11 6.65 -4.98
C GLY A 143 2.68 5.66 -3.96
N PHE A 144 1.97 5.35 -2.87
CA PHE A 144 2.44 4.38 -1.90
C PHE A 144 2.41 2.95 -2.47
N LEU A 145 3.58 2.32 -2.59
CA LEU A 145 3.72 1.04 -3.29
C LEU A 145 3.70 -0.17 -2.33
N VAL A 146 2.97 -1.20 -2.72
CA VAL A 146 2.89 -2.51 -2.05
C VAL A 146 2.95 -3.61 -3.09
N SER A 147 3.72 -4.67 -2.86
CA SER A 147 3.72 -5.87 -3.70
C SER A 147 2.71 -6.88 -3.14
N LEU A 148 1.71 -7.26 -3.93
CA LEU A 148 0.61 -8.13 -3.52
C LEU A 148 0.53 -9.40 -4.38
N PRO A 149 0.19 -10.56 -3.80
CA PRO A 149 0.07 -11.81 -4.55
C PRO A 149 -1.26 -11.92 -5.31
N LEU A 150 -1.40 -11.17 -6.42
CA LEU A 150 -2.58 -11.23 -7.27
C LEU A 150 -2.44 -12.36 -8.29
N LYS A 151 -3.49 -13.16 -8.45
CA LYS A 151 -3.53 -14.24 -9.44
C LYS A 151 -3.51 -13.65 -10.86
N PRO A 152 -2.91 -14.32 -11.85
CA PRO A 152 -2.99 -13.88 -13.23
C PRO A 152 -4.44 -13.71 -13.70
N GLY A 153 -4.69 -12.69 -14.53
CA GLY A 153 -6.02 -12.34 -15.04
C GLY A 153 -6.67 -11.17 -14.29
N ASN A 154 -7.96 -10.92 -14.56
CA ASN A 154 -8.65 -9.69 -14.15
C ASN A 154 -9.76 -9.92 -13.13
N GLU A 155 -9.71 -11.02 -12.39
CA GLU A 155 -10.79 -11.43 -11.48
C GLU A 155 -10.40 -11.25 -10.00
N ASN A 156 -9.27 -10.60 -9.71
CA ASN A 156 -8.87 -10.43 -8.32
C ASN A 156 -9.76 -9.41 -7.62
N THR A 157 -9.86 -9.59 -6.31
CA THR A 157 -10.47 -8.61 -5.41
C THR A 157 -9.45 -8.17 -4.38
N ILE A 158 -9.48 -6.87 -4.06
CA ILE A 158 -8.67 -6.27 -2.99
C ILE A 158 -9.63 -5.56 -2.05
N LEU A 159 -9.73 -6.07 -0.83
CA LEU A 159 -10.51 -5.46 0.24
C LEU A 159 -9.58 -4.82 1.27
N ILE A 160 -9.84 -3.56 1.59
CA ILE A 160 -9.12 -2.77 2.58
C ILE A 160 -10.00 -2.59 3.80
N ARG A 161 -9.42 -2.85 4.98
CA ARG A 161 -10.04 -2.60 6.29
C ARG A 161 -8.98 -2.23 7.33
N GLY A 162 -9.42 -1.66 8.44
CA GLY A 162 -8.56 -1.48 9.61
C GLY A 162 -8.18 -2.81 10.25
N GLU A 163 -7.14 -2.80 11.08
CA GLU A 163 -6.64 -3.96 11.81
C GLU A 163 -6.41 -3.60 13.29
N ALA A 164 -6.34 -4.60 14.16
CA ALA A 164 -5.96 -4.44 15.57
C ALA A 164 -6.78 -3.37 16.33
N GLY A 165 -8.08 -3.26 16.02
CA GLY A 165 -8.98 -2.30 16.65
C GLY A 165 -8.82 -0.85 16.19
N GLN A 166 -8.00 -0.57 15.17
CA GLN A 166 -7.81 0.75 14.60
C GLN A 166 -8.43 0.83 13.19
N PRO A 167 -9.00 1.99 12.80
CA PRO A 167 -9.46 2.17 11.43
C PRO A 167 -8.28 2.32 10.47
N ALA A 168 -8.47 1.98 9.19
CA ALA A 168 -7.53 2.24 8.11
C ALA A 168 -7.59 3.72 7.64
N PRO A 169 -6.64 4.19 6.81
CA PRO A 169 -6.68 5.51 6.21
C PRO A 169 -7.89 5.72 5.28
N ASP A 170 -8.07 6.97 4.84
CA ASP A 170 -8.99 7.28 3.74
C ASP A 170 -8.30 6.96 2.40
N PHE A 171 -8.98 6.31 1.46
CA PHE A 171 -8.39 5.92 0.17
C PHE A 171 -9.01 6.67 -1.01
N HIS A 172 -8.15 7.16 -1.92
CA HIS A 172 -8.54 7.81 -3.16
C HIS A 172 -8.44 6.86 -4.36
N LEU A 173 -7.25 6.30 -4.62
CA LEU A 173 -6.97 5.48 -5.81
C LEU A 173 -6.27 4.18 -5.41
N LEU A 174 -6.60 3.13 -6.17
CA LEU A 174 -5.78 1.93 -6.31
C LEU A 174 -5.26 1.90 -7.74
N SER A 175 -3.97 1.68 -7.95
CA SER A 175 -3.40 1.53 -9.27
C SER A 175 -2.55 0.27 -9.33
N VAL A 176 -2.62 -0.48 -10.43
CA VAL A 176 -1.94 -1.77 -10.58
C VAL A 176 -0.97 -1.73 -11.73
N GLU A 177 0.25 -2.18 -11.50
CA GLU A 177 1.26 -2.30 -12.54
C GLU A 177 0.77 -3.21 -13.67
N GLN A 178 0.88 -2.74 -14.91
CA GLN A 178 0.69 -3.54 -16.09
C GLN A 178 2.00 -4.27 -16.40
N THR A 179 2.00 -5.59 -16.23
CA THR A 179 3.05 -6.45 -16.77
C THR A 179 2.59 -6.98 -18.12
N GLU A 180 3.33 -6.68 -19.18
CA GLU A 180 3.14 -7.26 -20.51
C GLU A 180 3.33 -8.78 -20.51
#